data_AF-D2YH95-F1
#
_entry.id   AF-D2YH95-F1
#
_cell.length_a   1.000
_cell.length_b   1.000
_cell.length_c   1.000
_cell.angle_alpha   90.00
_cell.angle_beta   90.00
_cell.angle_gamma   90.00
#
_symmetry.space_group_name_H-M   'P 1'
#
loop_
_entity.id
_entity.type
_entity.pdbx_description
1 polymer ?
#
loop_
_entity_poly.entity_id
_entity_poly.type
_entity_poly.pdbx_seq_one_letter_code
_entity_poly.pdbx_strand_id
1 'polypeptide(L)'
;MTNPDLVKLLIDDENFQRVAKLMVSMQFWRTPCKRQLAVEYSKNLVERFDKVDDEIKEMLGHDRKFVRFLQKRANKDDSIKFIQFVLLPLLTFDLSKNVSNLKLFRVNGTEKLVTSDRPVIFDDLDALFDFKMFMFPFTKDLLLVGTDKDTKALSIKTVNHLIARKALDVVLSGSKAQLEDIKSYSQSIQAV
;
A
#
# COMPACT_ATOMS: atom_id res chain seq x y z
N MET A 1 25.63 9.47 2.38
CA MET A 1 25.09 10.24 1.23
C MET A 1 24.66 9.24 0.17
N THR A 2 23.37 9.13 -0.13
CA THR A 2 22.88 8.27 -1.23
C THR A 2 22.79 9.12 -2.50
N ASN A 3 23.41 8.64 -3.58
CA ASN A 3 23.52 9.33 -4.86
C ASN A 3 22.11 9.62 -5.45
N PRO A 4 21.76 10.87 -5.83
CA PRO A 4 20.51 11.20 -6.54
C PRO A 4 20.25 10.29 -7.75
N ASP A 5 21.32 9.85 -8.42
CA ASP A 5 21.24 8.92 -9.54
C ASP A 5 20.66 7.57 -9.14
N LEU A 6 20.91 7.10 -7.90
CA LEU A 6 20.44 5.80 -7.42
C LEU A 6 18.91 5.75 -7.31
N VAL A 7 18.26 6.83 -6.86
CA VAL A 7 16.79 6.87 -6.73
C VAL A 7 16.13 6.82 -8.11
N LYS A 8 16.73 7.50 -9.08
CA LYS A 8 16.29 7.46 -10.47
C LYS A 8 16.52 6.08 -11.10
N LEU A 9 17.70 5.50 -10.89
CA LEU A 9 18.01 4.14 -11.34
C LEU A 9 17.05 3.10 -10.74
N LEU A 10 16.68 3.24 -9.47
CA LEU A 10 15.74 2.32 -8.82
C LEU A 10 14.33 2.43 -9.41
N ILE A 11 13.83 3.64 -9.68
CA ILE A 11 12.48 3.76 -10.25
C ILE A 11 12.44 3.27 -11.70
N ASP A 12 13.55 3.37 -12.43
CA ASP A 12 13.66 2.86 -13.80
C ASP A 12 13.89 1.33 -13.85
N ASP A 13 14.15 0.67 -12.70
CA ASP A 13 14.32 -0.79 -12.59
C ASP A 13 12.97 -1.51 -12.49
N GLU A 14 12.68 -2.37 -13.46
CA GLU A 14 11.42 -3.12 -13.53
C GLU A 14 11.20 -4.07 -12.34
N ASN A 15 12.26 -4.68 -11.82
CA ASN A 15 12.16 -5.58 -10.67
C ASN A 15 11.85 -4.79 -9.41
N PHE A 16 12.48 -3.62 -9.25
CA PHE A 16 12.15 -2.72 -8.14
C PHE A 16 10.69 -2.29 -8.19
N GLN A 17 10.18 -1.87 -9.35
CA GLN A 17 8.77 -1.48 -9.48
C GLN A 17 7.83 -2.63 -9.08
N ARG A 18 8.10 -3.86 -9.54
CA ARG A 18 7.33 -5.06 -9.18
C ARG A 18 7.34 -5.33 -7.68
N VAL A 19 8.51 -5.29 -7.05
CA VAL A 19 8.66 -5.48 -5.61
C VAL A 19 7.93 -4.37 -4.84
N ALA A 20 8.05 -3.12 -5.27
CA ALA A 20 7.39 -1.98 -4.65
C ALA A 20 5.86 -2.09 -4.72
N LYS A 21 5.31 -2.47 -5.89
CA LYS A 21 3.88 -2.77 -6.09
C LYS A 21 3.41 -3.88 -5.14
N LEU A 22 4.15 -4.99 -5.08
CA LEU A 22 3.84 -6.12 -4.21
C LEU A 22 3.88 -5.73 -2.72
N MET A 23 4.86 -4.91 -2.31
CA MET A 23 4.93 -4.40 -0.95
C MET A 23 3.70 -3.57 -0.59
N VAL A 24 3.27 -2.65 -1.47
CA VAL A 24 2.07 -1.83 -1.24
C VAL A 24 0.81 -2.70 -1.18
N SER A 25 0.65 -3.66 -2.09
CA SER A 25 -0.53 -4.53 -2.12
C SER A 25 -0.63 -5.39 -0.86
N MET A 26 0.50 -5.95 -0.42
CA MET A 26 0.61 -6.71 0.83
C MET A 26 0.30 -5.83 2.04
N GLN A 27 0.87 -4.63 2.13
CA GLN A 27 0.67 -3.75 3.27
C GLN A 27 -0.76 -3.24 3.36
N PHE A 28 -1.44 -3.03 2.24
CA PHE A 28 -2.85 -2.68 2.22
C PHE A 28 -3.73 -3.82 2.77
N TRP A 29 -3.59 -5.02 2.21
CA TRP A 29 -4.49 -6.12 2.56
C TRP A 29 -4.17 -6.75 3.92
N ARG A 30 -2.91 -6.76 4.36
CA ARG A 30 -2.51 -7.31 5.66
C ARG A 30 -2.94 -6.44 6.84
N THR A 31 -3.49 -5.25 6.61
CA THR A 31 -4.13 -4.45 7.66
C THR A 31 -5.38 -5.16 8.22
N PRO A 32 -5.45 -5.49 9.52
CA PRO A 32 -6.54 -6.28 10.10
C PRO A 32 -7.95 -5.70 9.90
N CYS A 33 -8.08 -4.37 9.87
CA CYS A 33 -9.38 -3.69 9.69
C CYS A 33 -10.01 -3.91 8.31
N LYS A 34 -9.29 -4.51 7.36
CA LYS A 34 -9.79 -4.77 5.99
C LYS A 34 -10.52 -6.11 5.85
N ARG A 35 -10.77 -6.83 6.95
CA ARG A 35 -11.45 -8.13 6.91
C ARG A 35 -12.80 -8.08 6.20
N GLN A 36 -13.65 -7.10 6.49
CA GLN A 36 -14.97 -7.00 5.84
C GLN A 36 -14.86 -6.78 4.34
N LEU A 37 -13.93 -5.91 3.92
CA LEU A 37 -13.60 -5.70 2.52
C LEU A 37 -13.09 -7.00 1.87
N ALA A 38 -12.26 -7.76 2.57
CA ALA A 38 -11.79 -9.06 2.07
C ALA A 38 -12.94 -10.06 1.89
N VAL A 39 -13.93 -10.07 2.79
CA VAL A 39 -15.14 -10.89 2.64
C VAL A 39 -15.93 -10.49 1.40
N GLU A 40 -16.08 -9.19 1.14
CA GLU A 40 -16.76 -8.70 -0.06
C GLU A 40 -16.01 -9.13 -1.33
N TYR A 41 -14.69 -8.94 -1.36
CA TYR A 41 -13.86 -9.29 -2.51
C TYR A 41 -13.75 -10.80 -2.73
N SER A 42 -13.91 -11.61 -1.67
CA SER A 42 -13.91 -13.07 -1.78
C SER A 42 -15.09 -13.63 -2.57
N LYS A 43 -16.20 -12.89 -2.70
CA LYS A 43 -17.41 -13.35 -3.41
C LYS A 43 -17.15 -13.64 -4.89
N ASN A 44 -16.21 -12.92 -5.50
CA ASN A 44 -15.83 -13.06 -6.91
C ASN A 44 -14.36 -13.53 -7.05
N LEU A 45 -13.84 -14.25 -6.06
CA LEU A 45 -12.41 -14.63 -6.01
C LEU A 45 -11.96 -15.47 -7.21
N VAL A 46 -12.79 -16.44 -7.63
CA VAL A 46 -12.51 -17.27 -8.81
C VAL A 46 -12.51 -16.43 -10.09
N GLU A 47 -13.45 -15.49 -10.24
CA GLU A 47 -13.48 -14.60 -11.41
C GLU A 47 -12.22 -13.74 -11.46
N ARG A 48 -11.74 -13.24 -10.32
CA ARG A 48 -10.49 -12.49 -10.23
C ARG A 48 -9.28 -13.35 -10.60
N PHE A 49 -9.22 -14.58 -10.09
CA PHE A 49 -8.17 -15.53 -10.45
C PHE A 49 -8.17 -15.87 -11.96
N ASP A 50 -9.34 -15.96 -12.58
CA ASP A 50 -9.45 -16.25 -14.02
C ASP A 50 -8.98 -15.05 -14.88
N LYS A 51 -8.99 -13.82 -14.34
CA LYS A 51 -8.60 -12.58 -15.04
C LYS A 51 -7.13 -12.17 -14.88
N VAL A 52 -6.41 -12.69 -13.88
CA VAL A 52 -4.98 -12.38 -13.72
C VAL A 52 -4.15 -13.10 -14.79
N ASP A 53 -2.96 -12.56 -15.05
CA ASP A 53 -2.00 -13.16 -15.97
C ASP A 53 -1.46 -14.50 -15.45
N ASP A 54 -0.82 -15.27 -16.33
CA ASP A 54 -0.30 -16.59 -15.98
C ASP A 54 0.92 -16.51 -15.04
N GLU A 55 1.67 -15.40 -15.05
CA GLU A 55 2.78 -15.14 -14.13
C GLU A 55 2.29 -15.05 -12.67
N ILE A 56 1.19 -14.34 -12.43
CA ILE A 56 0.56 -14.27 -11.10
C ILE A 56 -0.02 -15.63 -10.69
N LYS A 57 -0.60 -16.40 -11.62
CA LYS A 57 -1.08 -17.77 -11.32
C LYS A 57 0.08 -18.70 -10.95
N GLU A 58 1.21 -18.59 -11.63
CA GLU A 58 2.42 -19.34 -11.32
C GLU A 58 2.98 -18.95 -9.95
N MET A 59 3.06 -17.65 -9.65
CA MET A 59 3.52 -17.15 -8.35
C MET A 59 2.63 -17.61 -7.20
N LEU A 60 1.31 -17.73 -7.43
CA LEU A 60 0.37 -18.28 -6.45
C LEU A 60 0.62 -19.76 -6.17
N GLY A 61 1.17 -20.52 -7.11
CA GLY A 61 1.47 -21.95 -6.96
C GLY A 61 0.22 -22.82 -6.70
N HIS A 62 -0.97 -22.29 -6.99
CA HIS A 62 -2.24 -22.93 -6.65
C HIS A 62 -3.19 -22.92 -7.84
N ASP A 63 -3.95 -24.00 -7.97
CA ASP A 63 -4.90 -24.13 -9.06
C ASP A 63 -6.25 -23.45 -8.76
N ARG A 64 -7.05 -23.32 -9.81
CA ARG A 64 -8.40 -22.77 -9.72
C ARG A 64 -9.29 -23.51 -8.72
N LYS A 65 -9.08 -24.82 -8.52
CA LYS A 65 -9.89 -25.64 -7.59
C LYS A 65 -9.60 -25.22 -6.15
N PHE A 66 -8.35 -24.97 -5.81
CA PHE A 66 -7.95 -24.45 -4.50
C PHE A 66 -8.56 -23.06 -4.24
N VAL A 67 -8.50 -22.14 -5.21
CA VAL A 67 -9.11 -20.81 -5.09
C VAL A 67 -10.63 -20.91 -4.89
N ARG A 68 -11.30 -21.79 -5.64
CA ARG A 68 -12.74 -22.06 -5.47
C ARG A 68 -13.06 -22.63 -4.09
N PHE A 69 -12.21 -23.52 -3.57
CA PHE A 69 -12.36 -24.08 -2.23
C PHE A 69 -12.27 -22.99 -1.16
N LEU A 70 -11.31 -22.07 -1.26
CA LEU A 70 -11.17 -20.94 -0.35
C LEU A 70 -12.37 -20.00 -0.43
N GLN A 71 -12.84 -19.65 -1.64
CA GLN A 71 -14.04 -18.84 -1.83
C GLN A 71 -15.27 -19.43 -1.10
N LYS A 72 -15.50 -20.74 -1.22
CA LYS A 72 -16.61 -21.43 -0.51
C LYS A 72 -16.48 -21.38 1.01
N ARG A 73 -15.26 -21.18 1.53
CA ARG A 73 -14.93 -21.13 2.95
C ARG A 73 -14.59 -19.73 3.44
N ALA A 74 -14.92 -18.68 2.69
CA ALA A 74 -14.60 -17.30 3.07
C ALA A 74 -15.24 -16.82 4.40
N ASN A 75 -16.18 -17.60 4.96
CA ASN A 75 -16.72 -17.39 6.30
C ASN A 75 -15.87 -18.00 7.44
N LYS A 76 -14.87 -18.84 7.13
CA LYS A 76 -13.95 -19.45 8.08
C LYS A 76 -12.75 -18.54 8.30
N ASP A 77 -12.33 -18.39 9.56
CA ASP A 77 -11.32 -17.41 9.95
C ASP A 77 -9.97 -17.60 9.24
N ASP A 78 -9.48 -18.84 9.18
CA ASP A 78 -8.20 -19.13 8.51
C ASP A 78 -8.29 -18.95 6.99
N SER A 79 -9.43 -19.34 6.40
CA SER A 79 -9.65 -19.18 4.96
C SER A 79 -9.71 -17.71 4.58
N ILE A 80 -10.43 -16.87 5.32
CA ILE A 80 -10.48 -15.44 5.02
C ILE A 80 -9.15 -14.75 5.29
N LYS A 81 -8.37 -15.16 6.30
CA LYS A 81 -7.01 -14.67 6.51
C LYS A 81 -6.10 -15.02 5.34
N PHE A 82 -6.16 -16.25 4.84
CA PHE A 82 -5.38 -16.65 3.67
C PHE A 82 -5.79 -15.87 2.42
N ILE A 83 -7.11 -15.74 2.18
CA ILE A 83 -7.64 -14.92 1.08
C ILE A 83 -7.13 -13.48 1.21
N GLN A 84 -7.29 -12.88 2.39
CA GLN A 84 -6.90 -11.51 2.66
C GLN A 84 -5.40 -11.29 2.51
N PHE A 85 -4.56 -12.12 3.13
CA PHE A 85 -3.13 -11.84 3.24
C PHE A 85 -2.29 -12.37 2.09
N VAL A 86 -2.82 -13.32 1.30
CA VAL A 86 -2.06 -13.98 0.23
C VAL A 86 -2.73 -13.77 -1.12
N LEU A 87 -4.02 -14.09 -1.26
CA LEU A 87 -4.67 -14.06 -2.56
C LEU A 87 -5.00 -12.65 -3.02
N LEU A 88 -5.70 -11.86 -2.22
CA LEU A 88 -6.14 -10.53 -2.63
C LEU A 88 -5.00 -9.57 -3.01
N PRO A 89 -3.82 -9.54 -2.35
CA PRO A 89 -2.66 -8.75 -2.82
C PRO A 89 -2.29 -9.01 -4.28
N LEU A 90 -2.48 -10.23 -4.75
CA LEU A 90 -2.11 -10.69 -6.08
C LEU A 90 -3.26 -10.61 -7.08
N LEU A 91 -4.49 -10.77 -6.60
CA LEU A 91 -5.70 -10.84 -7.43
C LEU A 91 -6.44 -9.51 -7.60
N THR A 92 -6.02 -8.45 -6.90
CA THR A 92 -6.72 -7.16 -6.94
C THR A 92 -5.87 -6.02 -7.48
N PHE A 93 -4.55 -6.05 -7.27
CA PHE A 93 -3.65 -5.00 -7.74
C PHE A 93 -3.08 -5.33 -9.11
N ASP A 94 -2.86 -4.30 -9.94
CA ASP A 94 -2.15 -4.43 -11.22
C ASP A 94 -0.63 -4.57 -11.01
N LEU A 95 -0.20 -5.80 -10.83
CA LEU A 95 1.20 -6.18 -10.69
C LEU A 95 1.91 -6.35 -12.04
N SER A 96 1.23 -6.08 -13.16
CA SER A 96 1.82 -6.23 -14.48
C SER A 96 2.99 -5.25 -14.68
N LYS A 97 3.76 -5.51 -15.74
CA LYS A 97 4.87 -4.64 -16.18
C LYS A 97 4.38 -3.32 -16.77
N ASN A 98 3.08 -3.20 -17.08
CA ASN A 98 2.58 -2.02 -17.76
C ASN A 98 2.63 -0.79 -16.84
N VAL A 99 3.01 0.32 -17.46
CA VAL A 99 3.52 1.56 -16.87
C VAL A 99 2.60 2.10 -15.78
N SER A 100 3.01 1.92 -14.52
CA SER A 100 2.48 2.66 -13.39
C SER A 100 3.30 3.94 -13.20
N ASN A 101 2.63 5.07 -13.00
CA ASN A 101 3.26 6.36 -12.67
C ASN A 101 3.77 6.38 -11.22
N LEU A 102 4.62 5.40 -10.89
CA LEU A 102 5.31 5.32 -9.61
C LEU A 102 6.44 6.34 -9.60
N LYS A 103 6.50 7.11 -8.52
CA LYS A 103 7.59 8.06 -8.26
C LYS A 103 8.10 7.83 -6.86
N LEU A 104 9.42 7.94 -6.70
CA LEU A 104 10.06 8.01 -5.40
C LEU A 104 10.37 9.45 -5.07
N PHE A 105 9.74 9.94 -4.00
CA PHE A 105 10.05 11.24 -3.43
C PHE A 105 11.00 11.05 -2.24
N ARG A 106 12.14 11.74 -2.30
CA ARG A 106 13.09 11.77 -1.19
C ARG A 106 12.86 12.98 -0.32
N VAL A 107 12.76 12.76 0.99
CA VAL A 107 12.73 13.86 1.96
C VAL A 107 14.11 14.52 1.99
N ASN A 108 14.13 15.83 1.73
CA ASN A 108 15.33 16.65 1.89
C ASN A 108 15.29 17.35 3.25
N GLY A 109 16.42 17.38 3.96
CA GLY A 109 16.55 18.08 5.24
C GLY A 109 16.38 17.18 6.48
N THR A 110 15.98 17.81 7.59
CA THR A 110 15.90 17.17 8.92
C THR A 110 14.56 16.50 9.20
N GLU A 111 13.51 16.88 8.46
CA GLU A 111 12.18 16.27 8.56
C GLU A 111 12.22 14.79 8.16
N LYS A 112 11.30 14.00 8.73
CA LYS A 112 11.16 12.56 8.47
C LYS A 112 9.71 12.20 8.19
N LEU A 113 9.50 11.22 7.33
CA LEU A 113 8.20 10.57 7.16
C LEU A 113 7.89 9.73 8.39
N VAL A 114 6.63 9.81 8.81
CA VAL A 114 6.03 8.93 9.81
C VAL A 114 5.34 7.79 9.07
N THR A 115 5.09 6.67 9.76
CA THR A 115 4.24 5.59 9.24
C THR A 115 3.17 5.23 10.27
N SER A 116 2.30 4.29 9.95
CA SER A 116 1.18 3.91 10.81
C SER A 116 0.80 2.44 10.64
N ASP A 117 -0.18 2.00 11.42
CA ASP A 117 -0.87 0.71 11.24
C ASP A 117 -1.54 0.57 9.87
N ARG A 118 -1.75 1.69 9.17
CA ARG A 118 -2.36 1.81 7.83
C ARG A 118 -1.44 2.61 6.91
N PRO A 119 -0.29 2.04 6.50
CA PRO A 119 0.76 2.81 5.84
C PRO A 119 0.43 3.21 4.41
N VAL A 120 -0.53 2.53 3.76
CA VAL A 120 -0.99 2.88 2.41
C VAL A 120 -2.10 3.91 2.50
N ILE A 121 -1.81 5.12 2.03
CA ILE A 121 -2.76 6.23 2.02
C ILE A 121 -3.38 6.36 0.63
N PHE A 122 -4.70 6.42 0.59
CA PHE A 122 -5.48 6.53 -0.63
C PHE A 122 -6.87 7.09 -0.30
N ASP A 123 -7.57 7.54 -1.34
CA ASP A 123 -8.96 8.01 -1.26
C ASP A 123 -9.91 7.15 -2.10
N ASP A 124 -9.42 6.45 -3.12
CA ASP A 124 -10.21 5.59 -4.01
C ASP A 124 -9.56 4.20 -4.16
N LEU A 125 -10.36 3.14 -4.09
CA LEU A 125 -9.86 1.76 -4.12
C LEU A 125 -9.43 1.32 -5.53
N ASP A 126 -10.19 1.69 -6.56
CA ASP A 126 -9.89 1.28 -7.92
C ASP A 126 -8.61 1.98 -8.41
N ALA A 127 -8.47 3.27 -8.11
CA ALA A 127 -7.23 4.01 -8.35
C ALA A 127 -6.03 3.49 -7.55
N LEU A 128 -6.26 2.95 -6.34
CA LEU A 128 -5.20 2.29 -5.57
C LEU A 128 -4.77 0.97 -6.23
N PHE A 129 -5.73 0.14 -6.65
CA PHE A 129 -5.46 -1.15 -7.28
C PHE A 129 -4.71 -1.01 -8.60
N ASP A 130 -4.97 0.06 -9.34
CA ASP A 130 -4.22 0.40 -10.56
C ASP A 130 -2.92 1.19 -10.29
N PHE A 131 -2.53 1.39 -9.02
CA PHE A 131 -1.38 2.21 -8.62
C PHE A 131 -1.38 3.66 -9.15
N LYS A 132 -2.57 4.23 -9.44
CA LYS A 132 -2.76 5.58 -9.98
C LYS A 132 -2.80 6.67 -8.92
N MET A 133 -3.31 6.37 -7.71
CA MET A 133 -3.46 7.36 -6.65
C MET A 133 -3.22 6.75 -5.27
N PHE A 134 -1.98 6.85 -4.79
CA PHE A 134 -1.65 6.46 -3.42
C PHE A 134 -0.35 7.12 -2.93
N MET A 135 -0.14 7.07 -1.61
CA MET A 135 1.12 7.38 -0.96
C MET A 135 1.49 6.26 0.01
N PHE A 136 2.76 5.89 0.04
CA PHE A 136 3.27 4.82 0.90
C PHE A 136 4.65 5.22 1.45
N PRO A 137 4.79 5.45 2.77
CA PRO A 137 6.08 5.72 3.41
C PRO A 137 6.96 4.47 3.33
N PHE A 138 7.86 4.44 2.34
CA PHE A 138 8.75 3.31 2.08
C PHE A 138 9.84 3.22 3.14
N THR A 139 10.37 4.39 3.54
CA THR A 139 11.26 4.57 4.70
C THR A 139 10.99 5.92 5.34
N LYS A 140 11.68 6.25 6.45
CA LYS A 140 11.65 7.60 7.05
C LYS A 140 12.10 8.74 6.11
N ASP A 141 12.79 8.40 5.01
CA ASP A 141 13.38 9.36 4.07
C ASP A 141 12.84 9.22 2.64
N LEU A 142 12.04 8.18 2.36
CA LEU A 142 11.54 7.85 1.02
C LEU A 142 10.04 7.62 1.05
N LEU A 143 9.32 8.36 0.22
CA LEU A 143 7.89 8.21 -0.03
C LEU A 143 7.69 7.64 -1.44
N LEU A 144 7.02 6.50 -1.54
CA LEU A 144 6.54 5.98 -2.81
C LEU A 144 5.16 6.59 -3.08
N VAL A 145 4.97 7.13 -4.27
CA VAL A 145 3.68 7.71 -4.69
C VAL A 145 3.28 7.17 -6.06
N GLY A 146 2.02 6.80 -6.19
CA GLY A 146 1.37 6.63 -7.49
C GLY A 146 0.57 7.88 -7.77
N THR A 147 0.99 8.68 -8.76
CA THR A 147 0.23 9.85 -9.20
C THR A 147 0.69 10.38 -10.54
N ASP A 148 -0.28 10.77 -11.36
CA ASP A 148 -0.05 11.45 -12.64
C ASP A 148 0.38 12.91 -12.44
N LYS A 149 0.15 13.48 -11.25
CA LYS A 149 0.47 14.88 -10.94
C LYS A 149 1.96 15.07 -10.64
N ASP A 150 2.48 16.27 -10.88
CA ASP A 150 3.84 16.61 -10.49
C ASP A 150 3.93 16.71 -8.96
N THR A 151 4.89 15.99 -8.36
CA THR A 151 5.01 15.81 -6.91
C THR A 151 6.11 16.67 -6.29
N LYS A 152 6.74 17.54 -7.08
CA LYS A 152 7.83 18.44 -6.67
C LYS A 152 7.49 19.39 -5.52
N ALA A 153 6.21 19.50 -5.13
CA ALA A 153 5.73 20.39 -4.06
C ALA A 153 5.09 19.66 -2.87
N LEU A 154 5.36 18.36 -2.65
CA LEU A 154 4.81 17.66 -1.48
C LEU A 154 5.49 18.13 -0.18
N SER A 155 4.71 18.81 0.68
CA SER A 155 5.12 19.14 2.04
C SER A 155 5.09 17.89 2.92
N ILE A 156 6.23 17.55 3.53
CA ILE A 156 6.35 16.38 4.43
C ILE A 156 5.45 16.52 5.65
N LYS A 157 5.28 17.75 6.16
CA LYS A 157 4.31 18.04 7.21
C LYS A 157 2.89 17.66 6.79
N THR A 158 2.47 18.03 5.58
CA THR A 158 1.14 17.69 5.06
C THR A 158 0.97 16.17 4.89
N VAL A 159 2.00 15.48 4.37
CA VAL A 159 1.98 14.01 4.23
C VAL A 159 1.84 13.35 5.60
N ASN A 160 2.63 13.77 6.59
CA ASN A 160 2.56 13.22 7.95
C ASN A 160 1.20 13.47 8.62
N HIS A 161 0.60 14.65 8.42
CA HIS A 161 -0.77 14.92 8.88
C HIS A 161 -1.79 14.02 8.19
N LEU A 162 -1.63 13.76 6.90
CA LEU A 162 -2.51 12.84 6.15
C LEU A 162 -2.43 11.42 6.71
N ILE A 163 -1.23 10.94 7.02
CA ILE A 163 -0.98 9.64 7.67
C ILE A 163 -1.68 9.59 9.02
N ALA A 164 -1.44 10.59 9.86
CA ALA A 164 -2.01 10.67 11.20
C ALA A 164 -3.55 10.66 11.19
N ARG A 165 -4.17 11.34 10.21
CA ARG A 165 -5.63 11.36 10.05
C ARG A 165 -6.22 10.02 9.62
N LYS A 166 -5.49 9.21 8.83
CA LYS A 166 -5.98 7.94 8.28
C LYS A 166 -5.62 6.73 9.14
N ALA A 167 -4.65 6.87 10.05
CA ALA A 167 -4.25 5.87 11.03
C ALA A 167 -5.33 5.63 12.09
N LEU A 168 -5.45 4.39 12.59
CA LEU A 168 -6.07 4.18 13.91
C LEU A 168 -5.01 4.36 15.00
N ASP A 169 -3.82 3.82 14.76
CA ASP A 169 -2.66 3.93 15.64
C ASP A 169 -1.44 4.42 14.82
N VAL A 170 -0.85 5.53 15.25
CA VAL A 170 0.37 6.07 14.64
C VAL A 170 1.57 5.31 15.20
N VAL A 171 2.35 4.66 14.34
CA VAL A 171 3.47 3.81 14.75
C VAL A 171 4.71 4.15 13.95
N LEU A 172 5.76 4.56 14.68
CA LEU A 172 7.12 4.97 14.28
C LEU A 172 7.29 6.41 13.76
N SER A 173 8.19 7.14 14.44
CA SER A 173 8.74 8.43 14.03
C SER A 173 10.27 8.44 14.02
N GLY A 174 10.84 9.45 13.37
CA GLY A 174 12.27 9.76 13.47
C GLY A 174 12.68 10.38 14.81
N SER A 175 11.75 10.85 15.65
CA SER A 175 12.00 11.37 17.00
C SER A 175 10.72 11.48 17.86
N LYS A 176 10.88 11.45 19.19
CA LYS A 176 9.78 11.62 20.15
C LYS A 176 9.03 12.95 19.97
N ALA A 177 9.77 14.05 19.77
CA ALA A 177 9.19 15.39 19.57
C ALA A 177 8.21 15.43 18.38
N GLN A 178 8.59 14.79 17.26
CA GLN A 178 7.73 14.73 16.08
C GLN A 178 6.40 14.00 16.34
N LEU A 179 6.39 12.98 17.21
CA LEU A 179 5.15 12.30 17.59
C LEU A 179 4.27 13.16 18.47
N GLU A 180 4.86 13.93 19.37
CA GLU A 180 4.13 14.84 20.27
C GLU A 180 3.44 15.95 19.47
N ASP A 181 4.13 16.53 18.48
CA ASP A 181 3.53 17.52 17.57
C ASP A 181 2.34 16.96 16.79
N ILE A 182 2.49 15.75 16.22
CA ILE A 182 1.42 15.09 15.44
C ILE A 182 0.23 14.73 16.33
N LYS A 183 0.47 14.24 17.55
CA LYS A 183 -0.60 13.94 18.52
C LYS A 183 -1.40 15.18 18.88
N SER A 184 -0.70 16.29 19.12
CA SER A 184 -1.32 17.59 19.43
C SER A 184 -2.22 18.05 18.28
N TYR A 185 -1.75 17.89 17.03
CA TYR A 185 -2.55 18.17 15.83
C TYR A 185 -3.80 17.28 15.74
N SER A 186 -3.67 15.96 15.90
CA SER A 186 -4.83 15.04 15.83
C SER A 186 -5.88 15.32 16.90
N GLN A 187 -5.49 15.68 18.12
CA GLN A 187 -6.40 16.08 19.19
C GLN A 187 -7.18 17.36 18.86
N SER A 188 -6.52 18.33 18.19
CA SER A 188 -7.18 19.57 17.77
C SER A 188 -8.25 19.38 16.69
N ILE A 189 -8.12 18.34 15.85
CA ILE A 189 -9.11 18.01 14.81
C ILE A 189 -10.31 17.27 15.39
N GLN A 190 -10.13 16.48 16.45
CA GLN A 190 -11.23 15.76 17.11
C GLN A 190 -12.07 16.65 18.04
N ALA A 191 -11.60 17.85 18.36
CA ALA A 191 -12.28 18.83 19.21
C ALA A 191 -13.20 19.79 18.42
N VAL A 192 -13.31 19.61 17.10
CA VAL A 192 -14.17 20.37 16.17
C VAL A 192 -15.19 19.42 15.56
#